data_AF-A0A2P8EEY4-F1
#
_entry.id   AF-A0A2P8EEY4-F1
#
_cell.length_a   1.000
_cell.length_b   1.000
_cell.length_c   1.000
_cell.angle_alpha   90.00
_cell.angle_beta   90.00
_cell.angle_gamma   90.00
#
_symmetry.space_group_name_H-M   'P 1'
#
loop_
_entity.id
_entity.type
_entity.pdbx_description
1 polymer ?
#
loop_
_entity_poly.entity_id
_entity_poly.type
_entity_poly.pdbx_seq_one_letter_code
_entity_poly.pdbx_strand_id
1 'polypeptide(L)'
;MKPVFTPLEEIAYFLEGEDGRLVIQGLMPFVREIEEQIEKLKKAIPLHLTEGTLQKYLDMDGIKTDLKRYISESGLLVGYNWEDWMEGKEMLDGVRPLSKINKIKACKMLTLVIRRDASEFGYFEYHLKKGTILDLLKKLLEKEGLS
;
A
#
# COMPACT_ATOMS: atom_id res chain seq x y z
N MET A 1 17.96 1.87 -7.06
CA MET A 1 16.86 2.85 -6.87
C MET A 1 17.04 3.51 -5.51
N LYS A 2 16.98 4.85 -5.41
CA LYS A 2 17.11 5.55 -4.13
C LYS A 2 15.71 6.03 -3.70
N PRO A 3 15.11 5.43 -2.65
CA PRO A 3 13.78 5.83 -2.22
C PRO A 3 13.76 7.26 -1.65
N VAL A 4 12.69 7.99 -1.91
CA VAL A 4 12.44 9.36 -1.45
C VAL A 4 11.60 9.29 -0.17
N PHE A 5 12.16 9.80 0.93
CA PHE A 5 11.49 9.87 2.22
C PHE A 5 11.16 11.31 2.55
N THR A 6 9.88 11.59 2.73
CA THR A 6 9.36 12.85 3.26
C THR A 6 9.44 12.83 4.79
N PRO A 7 9.98 13.87 5.44
CA PRO A 7 9.98 13.98 6.90
C PRO A 7 8.57 13.83 7.49
N LEU A 8 8.45 13.23 8.68
CA LEU A 8 7.15 12.98 9.31
C LEU A 8 6.38 14.28 9.59
N GLU A 9 7.09 15.34 9.92
CA GLU A 9 6.59 16.69 10.14
C GLU A 9 6.10 17.37 8.86
N GLU A 10 6.57 16.94 7.69
CA GLU A 10 6.24 17.55 6.39
C GLU A 10 5.19 16.75 5.60
N ILE A 11 4.95 15.48 5.96
CA ILE A 11 4.08 14.60 5.16
C ILE A 11 2.65 15.12 5.03
N ALA A 12 2.10 15.76 6.07
CA ALA A 12 0.76 16.34 6.01
C ALA A 12 0.69 17.45 4.94
N TYR A 13 1.67 18.37 4.99
CA TYR A 13 1.78 19.46 4.01
C TYR A 13 2.01 18.93 2.59
N PHE A 14 2.87 17.93 2.44
CA PHE A 14 3.10 17.27 1.16
C PHE A 14 1.80 16.71 0.57
N LEU A 15 1.03 15.93 1.34
CA LEU A 15 -0.22 15.31 0.91
C LEU A 15 -1.31 16.34 0.53
N GLU A 16 -1.29 17.51 1.16
CA GLU A 16 -2.22 18.60 0.89
C GLU A 16 -1.78 19.48 -0.30
N GLY A 17 -0.49 19.50 -0.61
CA GLY A 17 0.12 20.25 -1.70
C GLY A 17 -0.20 19.70 -3.10
N GLU A 18 0.10 20.49 -4.13
CA GLU A 18 -0.15 20.12 -5.53
C GLU A 18 0.61 18.84 -5.93
N ASP A 19 1.90 18.77 -5.61
CA ASP A 19 2.74 17.61 -5.92
C ASP A 19 2.23 16.33 -5.26
N GLY A 20 1.88 16.37 -3.97
CA GLY A 20 1.35 15.21 -3.26
C GLY A 20 -0.02 14.77 -3.79
N ARG A 21 -0.88 15.71 -4.20
CA ARG A 21 -2.16 15.37 -4.85
C ARG A 21 -1.95 14.69 -6.20
N LEU A 22 -1.01 15.18 -7.01
CA LEU A 22 -0.66 14.55 -8.29
C LEU A 22 -0.12 13.13 -8.08
N VAL A 23 0.74 12.96 -7.08
CA VAL A 23 1.26 11.66 -6.66
C VAL A 23 0.15 10.71 -6.21
N ILE A 24 -0.77 11.18 -5.37
CA ILE A 24 -1.92 10.35 -4.94
C ILE A 24 -2.78 9.95 -6.15
N GLN A 25 -3.06 10.88 -7.07
CA GLN A 25 -3.84 10.59 -8.27
C GLN A 25 -3.16 9.56 -9.18
N GLY A 26 -1.83 9.60 -9.29
CA GLY A 26 -1.07 8.61 -10.05
C GLY A 26 -1.08 7.20 -9.45
N LEU A 27 -1.63 7.00 -8.25
CA LEU A 27 -1.90 5.67 -7.70
C LEU A 27 -3.14 5.00 -8.33
N MET A 28 -4.04 5.78 -8.93
CA MET A 28 -5.32 5.30 -9.45
C MET A 28 -5.19 4.16 -10.49
N PRO A 29 -4.25 4.20 -11.47
CA PRO A 29 -4.07 3.11 -12.41
C PRO A 29 -3.73 1.79 -11.72
N PHE A 30 -2.85 1.80 -10.71
CA PHE A 30 -2.48 0.60 -9.96
C PHE A 30 -3.66 0.03 -9.17
N VAL A 31 -4.46 0.88 -8.53
CA VAL A 31 -5.67 0.44 -7.81
C VAL A 31 -6.61 -0.30 -8.76
N ARG A 32 -6.89 0.29 -9.93
CA ARG A 32 -7.75 -0.34 -10.94
C ARG A 32 -7.19 -1.67 -11.42
N GLU A 33 -5.88 -1.73 -11.71
CA GLU A 33 -5.25 -2.95 -12.20
C GLU A 33 -5.30 -4.08 -11.17
N ILE A 34 -5.03 -3.79 -9.89
CA ILE A 34 -5.13 -4.77 -8.80
C ILE A 34 -6.57 -5.28 -8.68
N GLU A 35 -7.56 -4.38 -8.68
CA GLU A 35 -8.97 -4.75 -8.59
C GLU A 35 -9.41 -5.61 -9.78
N GLU A 36 -8.98 -5.26 -10.99
CA GLU A 36 -9.25 -6.06 -12.19
C GLU A 36 -8.67 -7.46 -12.10
N GLN A 37 -7.44 -7.63 -11.58
CA GLN A 37 -6.85 -8.96 -11.38
C GLN A 37 -7.64 -9.79 -10.37
N ILE A 38 -8.04 -9.18 -9.25
CA ILE A 38 -8.87 -9.83 -8.23
C ILE A 38 -10.22 -10.27 -8.83
N GLU A 39 -10.88 -9.39 -9.58
CA GLU A 39 -12.18 -9.70 -10.19
C GLU A 39 -12.08 -10.72 -11.33
N LYS A 40 -11.03 -10.67 -12.15
CA LYS A 40 -10.75 -11.72 -13.16
C LYS A 40 -10.65 -13.09 -12.51
N LEU A 41 -9.92 -13.19 -11.40
CA LEU A 41 -9.72 -14.45 -10.70
C LEU A 41 -11.00 -14.98 -10.06
N LYS A 42 -11.79 -14.09 -9.42
CA LYS A 42 -13.10 -14.45 -8.86
C LYS A 42 -14.08 -14.96 -9.93
N LYS A 43 -14.05 -14.40 -11.14
CA LYS A 43 -14.90 -14.84 -12.26
C LYS A 43 -14.44 -16.14 -12.89
N ALA A 44 -13.12 -16.35 -12.98
CA ALA A 44 -12.54 -17.53 -13.61
C ALA A 44 -12.70 -18.80 -12.76
N ILE A 45 -12.83 -18.67 -11.44
CA ILE A 45 -12.90 -19.80 -10.53
C ILE A 45 -14.32 -19.89 -9.93
N PRO A 46 -15.17 -20.84 -10.38
CA PRO A 46 -16.57 -20.97 -9.95
C PRO A 46 -16.74 -21.56 -8.53
N LEU A 47 -15.65 -21.67 -7.76
CA LEU A 47 -15.63 -22.21 -6.40
C LEU A 47 -15.27 -21.11 -5.41
N HIS A 48 -15.77 -21.25 -4.18
CA HIS A 48 -15.39 -20.36 -3.09
C HIS A 48 -13.92 -20.60 -2.74
N LEU A 49 -13.03 -19.72 -3.21
CA LEU A 49 -11.61 -19.77 -2.89
C LEU A 49 -11.38 -19.27 -1.47
N THR A 50 -10.59 -20.00 -0.70
CA THR A 50 -10.01 -19.45 0.52
C THR A 50 -9.05 -18.32 0.16
N GLU A 51 -8.85 -17.37 1.07
CA GLU A 51 -7.94 -16.24 0.88
C GLU A 51 -6.52 -16.70 0.52
N GLY A 52 -6.02 -17.75 1.19
CA GLY A 52 -4.70 -18.33 0.91
C GLY A 52 -4.60 -18.98 -0.48
N THR A 53 -5.71 -19.50 -1.02
CA THR A 53 -5.74 -20.01 -2.40
C THR A 53 -5.76 -18.86 -3.40
N LEU A 54 -6.55 -17.82 -3.16
CA LEU A 54 -6.63 -16.64 -4.02
C LEU A 54 -5.23 -16.02 -4.23
N GLN A 55 -4.48 -15.82 -3.14
CA GLN A 55 -3.13 -15.25 -3.18
C GLN A 55 -2.16 -16.02 -4.10
N LYS A 56 -2.29 -17.34 -4.20
CA LYS A 56 -1.42 -18.17 -5.04
C LYS A 56 -1.65 -17.99 -6.54
N TYR A 57 -2.87 -17.62 -6.93
CA TYR A 57 -3.27 -17.49 -8.34
C TYR A 57 -3.27 -16.04 -8.83
N LEU A 58 -3.15 -15.05 -7.94
CA LEU A 58 -3.01 -13.66 -8.34
C LEU A 58 -1.66 -13.44 -9.02
N ASP A 59 -1.69 -13.16 -10.32
CA ASP A 59 -0.55 -12.64 -11.05
C ASP A 59 -0.46 -11.12 -10.83
N MET A 60 0.59 -10.71 -10.13
CA MET A 60 0.85 -9.33 -9.78
C MET A 60 2.22 -8.88 -10.28
N ASP A 61 2.93 -9.68 -11.08
CA ASP A 61 4.34 -9.39 -11.39
C ASP A 61 4.53 -8.10 -12.19
N GLY A 62 3.60 -7.81 -13.13
CA GLY A 62 3.56 -6.55 -13.87
C GLY A 62 3.31 -5.34 -12.96
N ILE A 63 2.32 -5.45 -12.06
CA ILE A 63 1.92 -4.38 -11.13
C ILE A 63 2.99 -4.13 -10.07
N LYS A 64 3.56 -5.20 -9.50
CA LYS A 64 4.44 -5.19 -8.34
C LYS A 64 5.62 -4.26 -8.54
N THR A 65 6.32 -4.42 -9.66
CA THR A 65 7.56 -3.69 -9.94
C THR A 65 7.28 -2.21 -10.15
N ASP A 66 6.27 -1.89 -10.95
CA ASP A 66 5.95 -0.51 -11.30
C ASP A 66 5.33 0.25 -10.10
N LEU A 67 4.44 -0.40 -9.34
CA LEU A 67 3.87 0.18 -8.13
C LEU A 67 4.94 0.42 -7.06
N LYS A 68 5.81 -0.56 -6.83
CA LYS A 68 6.89 -0.42 -5.85
C LYS A 68 7.84 0.72 -6.23
N ARG A 69 8.17 0.85 -7.52
CA ARG A 69 8.96 1.98 -8.04
C ARG A 69 8.24 3.29 -7.80
N TYR A 70 6.98 3.38 -8.20
CA TYR A 70 6.16 4.59 -8.06
C TYR A 70 6.11 5.06 -6.61
N ILE A 71 5.73 4.19 -5.67
CA ILE A 71 5.69 4.52 -4.23
C ILE A 71 7.07 5.00 -3.75
N SER A 72 8.15 4.31 -4.14
CA SER A 72 9.50 4.63 -3.68
C SER A 72 10.02 5.98 -4.16
N GLU A 73 9.58 6.43 -5.34
CA GLU A 73 10.09 7.67 -5.97
C GLU A 73 9.18 8.88 -5.74
N SER A 74 7.95 8.63 -5.26
CA SER A 74 6.89 9.63 -5.18
C SER A 74 6.92 10.56 -3.97
N GLY A 75 7.77 10.29 -2.96
CA GLY A 75 7.73 11.03 -1.68
C GLY A 75 6.63 10.56 -0.71
N LEU A 76 5.91 9.47 -1.02
CA LEU A 76 4.93 8.87 -0.09
C LEU A 76 5.56 8.13 1.09
N LEU A 77 6.87 7.84 1.05
CA LEU A 77 7.56 7.21 2.17
C LEU A 77 7.86 8.25 3.24
N VAL A 78 7.78 7.85 4.51
CA VAL A 78 7.89 8.74 5.67
C VAL A 78 9.17 8.45 6.43
N GLY A 79 9.93 9.49 6.77
CA GLY A 79 11.09 9.38 7.65
C GLY A 79 10.67 9.25 9.11
N TYR A 80 10.63 8.03 9.65
CA TYR A 80 10.39 7.78 11.08
C TYR A 80 11.11 6.50 11.56
N ASN A 81 11.17 6.29 12.87
CA ASN A 81 11.67 5.04 13.46
C ASN A 81 10.63 3.92 13.27
N TRP A 82 10.71 3.26 12.11
CA TRP A 82 9.81 2.18 11.72
C TRP A 82 10.08 0.88 12.47
N GLU A 83 11.30 0.67 12.96
CA GLU A 83 11.70 -0.51 13.72
C GLU A 83 10.95 -0.59 15.06
N ASP A 84 10.68 0.55 15.70
CA ASP A 84 10.01 0.57 17.00
C ASP A 84 8.48 0.76 16.90
N TRP A 85 7.92 0.88 15.70
CA TRP A 85 6.48 1.11 15.54
C TRP A 85 5.65 -0.17 15.63
N MET A 86 5.47 -0.66 16.87
CA MET A 86 4.71 -1.88 17.18
C MET A 86 3.28 -1.86 16.65
N GLU A 87 2.58 -0.73 16.78
CA GLU A 87 1.21 -0.59 16.26
C GLU A 87 1.12 -0.92 14.76
N GLY A 88 2.07 -0.43 13.96
CA GLY A 88 2.07 -0.69 12.52
C GLY A 88 2.36 -2.15 12.19
N LYS A 89 3.26 -2.79 12.92
CA LYS A 89 3.54 -4.23 12.78
C LYS A 89 2.30 -5.06 13.10
N GLU A 90 1.66 -4.80 14.23
CA GLU A 90 0.42 -5.49 14.64
C GLU A 90 -0.71 -5.30 13.62
N MET A 91 -0.80 -4.15 12.95
CA MET A 91 -1.76 -3.93 11.87
C MET A 91 -1.44 -4.75 10.62
N LEU A 92 -0.17 -4.81 10.17
CA LEU A 92 0.23 -5.62 9.01
C LEU A 92 0.04 -7.13 9.26
N ASP A 93 0.30 -7.56 10.50
CA ASP A 93 0.15 -8.95 10.92
C ASP A 93 -1.32 -9.33 11.15
N GLY A 94 -2.27 -8.39 11.05
CA GLY A 94 -3.70 -8.61 11.21
C GLY A 94 -4.16 -8.72 12.67
N VAL A 95 -3.28 -8.42 13.63
CA VAL A 95 -3.61 -8.34 15.06
C VAL A 95 -4.50 -7.13 15.35
N ARG A 96 -4.30 -6.03 14.62
CA ARG A 96 -5.13 -4.81 14.69
C ARG A 96 -5.82 -4.50 13.36
N PRO A 97 -7.04 -3.95 13.37
CA PRO A 97 -7.77 -3.61 12.16
C PRO A 97 -7.19 -2.38 11.45
N LEU A 98 -7.22 -2.39 10.11
CA LEU A 98 -6.82 -1.26 9.25
C LEU A 98 -7.92 -0.21 9.06
N SER A 99 -9.16 -0.49 9.45
CA SER A 99 -10.37 0.29 9.09
C SER A 99 -10.43 1.73 9.58
N LYS A 100 -9.47 2.18 10.41
CA LYS A 100 -9.45 3.54 11.00
C LYS A 100 -8.11 4.27 10.85
N ILE A 101 -7.26 3.87 9.92
CA ILE A 101 -6.02 4.61 9.67
C ILE A 101 -6.31 5.91 8.90
N ASN A 102 -5.54 6.96 9.15
CA ASN A 102 -5.55 8.19 8.34
C ASN A 102 -4.47 8.11 7.24
N LYS A 103 -4.41 9.10 6.35
CA LYS A 103 -3.44 9.12 5.23
C LYS A 103 -1.98 9.07 5.69
N ILE A 104 -1.66 9.78 6.77
CA ILE A 104 -0.31 9.76 7.36
C ILE A 104 0.06 8.33 7.81
N LYS A 105 -0.84 7.65 8.53
CA LYS A 105 -0.63 6.25 8.91
C LYS A 105 -0.50 5.35 7.69
N ALA A 106 -1.27 5.56 6.62
CA ALA A 106 -1.13 4.80 5.39
C ALA A 106 0.27 4.98 4.77
N CYS A 107 0.81 6.20 4.70
CA CYS A 107 2.18 6.48 4.26
C CYS A 107 3.24 5.80 5.15
N LYS A 108 3.06 5.84 6.47
CA LYS A 108 3.93 5.10 7.41
C LYS A 108 3.88 3.59 7.16
N MET A 109 2.70 3.02 6.92
CA MET A 109 2.53 1.60 6.63
C MET A 109 3.20 1.20 5.31
N LEU A 110 3.03 1.99 4.25
CA LEU A 110 3.75 1.77 2.98
C LEU A 110 5.27 1.80 3.20
N THR A 111 5.75 2.72 4.03
CA THR A 111 7.16 2.77 4.42
C THR A 111 7.61 1.51 5.13
N LEU A 112 6.84 1.05 6.12
CA LEU A 112 7.13 -0.17 6.84
C LEU A 112 7.21 -1.38 5.90
N VAL A 113 6.27 -1.51 4.96
CA VAL A 113 6.26 -2.59 3.97
C VAL A 113 7.49 -2.52 3.06
N ILE A 114 7.82 -1.35 2.51
CA ILE A 114 8.98 -1.18 1.62
C ILE A 114 10.30 -1.43 2.36
N ARG A 115 10.42 -0.94 3.60
CA ARG A 115 11.62 -1.15 4.43
C ARG A 115 11.78 -2.62 4.81
N ARG A 116 10.70 -3.30 5.22
CA ARG A 116 10.74 -4.74 5.51
C ARG A 116 11.04 -5.58 4.29
N ASP A 117 10.53 -5.23 3.11
CA ASP A 117 10.84 -5.98 1.89
C ASP A 117 12.33 -5.92 1.51
N ALA A 118 13.06 -4.89 1.95
CA ALA A 118 14.51 -4.82 1.78
C ALA A 118 15.28 -5.82 2.67
N SER A 119 14.72 -6.23 3.81
CA SER A 119 15.30 -7.24 4.72
C SER A 119 14.66 -8.63 4.57
N GLU A 120 13.42 -8.69 4.14
CA GLU A 120 12.57 -9.88 4.01
C GLU A 120 12.05 -9.96 2.57
N PHE A 121 12.79 -10.66 1.70
CA PHE A 121 12.45 -10.74 0.28
C PHE A 121 11.03 -11.29 0.07
N GLY A 122 10.20 -10.55 -0.67
CA GLY A 122 8.82 -10.93 -0.99
C GLY A 122 7.77 -10.38 -0.02
N TYR A 123 8.16 -9.63 1.01
CA TYR A 123 7.24 -9.00 1.96
C TYR A 123 6.24 -8.05 1.28
N PHE A 124 6.70 -7.27 0.29
CA PHE A 124 5.84 -6.38 -0.48
C PHE A 124 4.84 -7.19 -1.32
N GLU A 125 5.29 -8.24 -1.98
CA GLU A 125 4.43 -9.10 -2.80
C GLU A 125 3.37 -9.81 -1.96
N TYR A 126 3.75 -10.29 -0.78
CA TYR A 126 2.83 -10.89 0.17
C TYR A 126 1.69 -9.92 0.53
N HIS A 127 2.02 -8.68 0.91
CA HIS A 127 1.02 -7.67 1.25
C HIS A 127 0.23 -7.15 0.05
N LEU A 128 0.80 -7.20 -1.16
CA LEU A 128 0.08 -6.91 -2.39
C LEU A 128 -1.01 -7.96 -2.64
N LYS A 129 -0.64 -9.25 -2.60
CA LYS A 129 -1.55 -10.37 -2.82
C LYS A 129 -2.60 -10.51 -1.72
N LYS A 130 -2.25 -10.18 -0.48
CA LYS A 130 -3.17 -10.14 0.67
C LYS A 130 -4.21 -9.02 0.56
N GLY A 131 -3.98 -8.02 -0.30
CA GLY A 131 -4.86 -6.85 -0.43
C GLY A 131 -4.54 -5.71 0.54
N THR A 132 -3.61 -5.92 1.49
CA THR A 132 -3.17 -4.87 2.42
C THR A 132 -2.73 -3.61 1.67
N ILE A 133 -1.91 -3.76 0.61
CA ILE A 133 -1.45 -2.60 -0.17
C ILE A 133 -2.63 -1.90 -0.83
N LEU A 134 -3.57 -2.64 -1.42
CA LEU A 134 -4.77 -2.07 -2.03
C LEU A 134 -5.57 -1.22 -1.04
N ASP A 135 -5.75 -1.70 0.19
CA ASP A 135 -6.44 -0.96 1.24
C ASP A 135 -5.72 0.34 1.61
N LEU A 136 -4.38 0.31 1.70
CA LEU A 136 -3.57 1.51 1.94
C LEU A 136 -3.69 2.52 0.79
N LEU A 137 -3.66 2.05 -0.47
CA LEU A 137 -3.80 2.92 -1.64
C LEU A 137 -5.19 3.57 -1.70
N LYS A 138 -6.25 2.79 -1.43
CA LYS A 138 -7.62 3.30 -1.34
C LYS A 138 -7.73 4.38 -0.27
N LYS A 139 -7.13 4.16 0.90
CA LYS A 139 -7.10 5.16 1.97
C LYS A 139 -6.44 6.48 1.55
N LEU A 140 -5.38 6.43 0.76
CA LEU A 140 -4.73 7.64 0.23
C LEU A 140 -5.62 8.39 -0.77
N LEU A 141 -6.35 7.63 -1.60
CA LEU A 141 -7.28 8.16 -2.61
C LEU A 141 -8.62 8.64 -2.04
N GLU A 142 -8.98 8.24 -0.82
CA GLU A 142 -10.18 8.74 -0.15
C GLU A 142 -10.14 10.27 -0.09
N LYS A 143 -11.22 10.89 -0.60
CA LYS A 143 -11.47 12.31 -0.33
C LYS A 143 -11.87 12.40 1.14
N GLU A 144 -11.22 13.29 1.90
CA GLU A 144 -11.71 13.59 3.23
C GLU A 144 -13.09 14.25 3.06
N GLY A 145 -14.14 13.47 3.32
CA GLY A 145 -15.49 13.98 3.44
C GLY A 145 -15.59 14.67 4.79
N LEU A 146 -15.91 15.98 4.75
CA LEU A 146 -16.56 16.68 5.85
C LEU A 146 -17.73 15.81 6.35
N SER A 147 -17.53 15.15 7.48
CA SER A 147 -18.60 14.65 8.34
C SER A 147 -18.85 15.67 9.44
#